data_AF-A0A4W3JRQ3-F1
#
_entry.id   AF-A0A4W3JRQ3-F1
#
_cell.length_a   1.000
_cell.length_b   1.000
_cell.length_c   1.000
_cell.angle_alpha   90.00
_cell.angle_beta   90.00
_cell.angle_gamma   90.00
#
_symmetry.space_group_name_H-M   'P 1'
#
loop_
_entity.id
_entity.type
_entity.pdbx_description
1 polymer ?
#
loop_
_entity_poly.entity_id
_entity_poly.type
_entity_poly.pdbx_seq_one_letter_code
_entity_poly.pdbx_strand_id
1 'polypeptide(L)'
;MGKVVFSFRFWLFCFMQFQKAESDLDYIEHKLEFELVKILPQNVSSKNNPVKLLEIAKVIKSRYRDLSAEADQIAAEQRESMDFIRSQLATTLQVLHKLQEQSDLKFPPLTEEEQAAIQNILKFEVSVDAGPSESSEDACAESTKPIAADEGPEFEPISGKMFKSVPQDVRLTVKLPDLNTFYRQLFDHFKKNKDCTPLSVLKMNKLNMKVTEAKIKTLKTLEVIQLDKKGHVRLSL
;
A
#
# COMPACT_ATOMS: atom_id res chain seq x y z
N MET A 1 52.55 -32.21 44.92
CA MET A 1 52.41 -30.75 45.19
C MET A 1 52.30 -29.87 43.93
N GLY A 2 53.10 -30.07 42.86
CA GLY A 2 53.15 -29.13 41.72
C GLY A 2 51.88 -28.96 40.86
N LYS A 3 51.08 -30.02 40.66
CA LYS A 3 49.86 -29.97 39.82
C LYS A 3 48.72 -29.13 40.43
N VAL A 4 48.56 -29.17 41.75
CA VAL A 4 47.49 -28.43 42.47
C VAL A 4 47.79 -26.93 42.50
N VAL A 5 49.05 -26.55 42.68
CA VAL A 5 49.48 -25.14 42.68
C VAL A 5 49.36 -24.52 41.29
N PHE A 6 49.69 -25.26 40.23
CA PHE A 6 49.50 -24.80 38.85
C PHE A 6 48.00 -24.63 38.50
N SER A 7 47.16 -25.58 38.92
CA SER A 7 45.71 -25.48 38.75
C SER A 7 45.10 -24.28 39.49
N PHE A 8 45.57 -23.98 40.71
CA PHE A 8 45.10 -22.82 41.48
C PHE A 8 45.55 -21.48 40.87
N ARG A 9 46.80 -21.37 40.41
CA ARG A 9 47.30 -20.14 39.76
C ARG A 9 46.64 -19.89 38.41
N PHE A 10 46.39 -20.95 37.64
CA PHE A 10 45.62 -20.87 36.40
C PHE A 10 44.17 -20.45 36.67
N TRP A 11 43.53 -21.04 37.68
CA TRP A 11 42.18 -20.67 38.09
C TRP A 11 42.09 -19.20 38.53
N LEU A 12 43.05 -18.71 39.33
CA LEU A 12 43.07 -17.31 39.76
C LEU A 12 43.30 -16.34 38.60
N PHE A 13 44.13 -16.72 37.62
CA PHE A 13 44.32 -15.93 36.40
C PHE A 13 43.03 -15.86 35.57
N CYS A 14 42.35 -17.00 35.36
CA CYS A 14 41.05 -17.03 34.69
C CYS A 14 39.99 -16.22 35.43
N PHE A 15 39.96 -16.31 36.76
CA PHE A 15 39.05 -15.55 37.62
C PHE A 15 39.28 -14.04 37.47
N MET A 16 40.54 -13.59 37.50
CA MET A 16 40.88 -12.17 37.30
C MET A 16 40.54 -11.67 35.89
N GLN A 17 40.76 -12.50 34.86
CA GLN A 17 40.37 -12.15 33.50
C GLN A 17 38.85 -12.05 33.34
N PHE A 18 38.09 -12.91 34.02
CA PHE A 18 36.64 -12.85 34.04
C PHE A 18 36.14 -11.61 34.78
N GLN A 19 36.68 -11.31 35.97
CA GLN A 19 36.33 -10.13 36.75
C GLN A 19 36.63 -8.83 35.99
N LYS A 20 37.73 -8.80 35.22
CA LYS A 20 38.06 -7.69 34.34
C LYS A 20 37.05 -7.56 33.20
N ALA A 21 36.69 -8.65 32.54
CA ALA A 21 35.69 -8.65 31.47
C ALA A 21 34.31 -8.20 31.97
N GLU A 22 33.94 -8.58 33.19
CA GLU A 22 32.70 -8.14 33.86
C GLU A 22 32.72 -6.63 34.13
N SER A 23 33.80 -6.12 34.75
CA SER A 23 33.97 -4.68 34.99
C SER A 23 34.01 -3.85 33.69
N ASP A 24 34.64 -4.39 32.64
CA ASP A 24 34.70 -3.74 31.32
C ASP A 24 33.30 -3.69 30.67
N LEU A 25 32.47 -4.73 30.85
CA LEU A 25 31.09 -4.76 30.37
C LEU A 25 30.21 -3.74 31.11
N ASP A 26 30.31 -3.69 32.45
CA ASP A 26 29.60 -2.72 33.28
C ASP A 26 29.95 -1.28 32.89
N TYR A 27 31.23 -1.01 32.61
CA TYR A 27 31.67 0.30 32.14
C TYR A 27 31.06 0.66 30.78
N ILE A 28 31.01 -0.30 29.85
CA ILE A 28 30.41 -0.10 28.52
C ILE A 28 28.91 0.19 28.66
N GLU A 29 28.19 -0.58 29.49
CA GLU A 29 26.76 -0.38 29.74
C GLU A 29 26.48 1.03 30.25
N HIS A 30 27.12 1.44 31.36
CA HIS A 30 26.89 2.77 31.93
C HIS A 30 27.28 3.91 30.98
N LYS A 31 28.34 3.75 30.19
CA LYS A 31 28.73 4.75 29.19
C LYS A 31 27.69 4.87 28.08
N LEU A 32 27.13 3.75 27.62
CA LEU A 32 26.05 3.74 26.63
C LEU A 32 24.76 4.36 27.18
N GLU A 33 24.36 3.99 28.39
CA GLU A 33 23.19 4.57 29.06
C GLU A 33 23.33 6.10 29.18
N PHE A 34 24.50 6.57 29.63
CA PHE A 34 24.78 7.99 29.76
C PHE A 34 24.67 8.73 28.42
N GLU A 35 25.30 8.21 27.36
CA GLU A 35 25.23 8.82 26.03
C GLU A 35 23.80 8.78 25.47
N LEU A 36 23.05 7.68 25.66
CA LEU A 36 21.66 7.57 25.23
C LEU A 36 20.76 8.61 25.90
N VAL A 37 20.89 8.80 27.21
CA VAL A 37 20.15 9.82 27.97
C VAL A 37 20.53 11.23 27.55
N LYS A 38 21.79 11.47 27.20
CA LYS A 38 22.29 12.77 26.73
C LYS A 38 21.80 13.10 25.32
N ILE A 39 21.76 12.12 24.41
CA ILE A 39 21.35 12.29 23.01
C ILE A 39 19.83 12.41 22.87
N LEU A 40 19.05 11.75 23.76
CA LEU A 40 17.60 11.81 23.78
C LEU A 40 17.11 12.70 24.94
N PRO A 41 16.79 13.99 24.71
CA PRO A 41 15.94 14.72 25.65
C PRO A 41 14.66 13.89 25.86
N GLN A 42 14.13 13.83 27.09
CA GLN A 42 12.93 13.06 27.48
C GLN A 42 11.66 13.29 26.61
N ASN A 43 11.72 14.16 25.60
CA ASN A 43 10.65 14.53 24.68
C ASN A 43 10.84 14.04 23.23
N VAL A 44 11.77 13.12 22.94
CA VAL A 44 11.79 12.46 21.62
C VAL A 44 10.53 11.61 21.47
N SER A 45 9.60 12.13 20.66
CA SER A 45 8.25 11.61 20.45
C SER A 45 8.22 10.09 20.31
N SER A 46 7.33 9.47 21.10
CA SER A 46 6.97 8.04 21.12
C SER A 46 6.62 7.40 19.76
N LYS A 47 6.61 8.20 18.68
CA LYS A 47 6.35 7.82 17.29
C LYS A 47 7.43 6.90 16.70
N ASN A 48 8.68 6.98 17.13
CA ASN A 48 9.81 6.22 16.56
C ASN A 48 10.30 5.08 17.45
N ASN A 49 9.54 4.70 18.48
CA ASN A 49 9.92 3.58 19.34
C ASN A 49 9.81 2.26 18.54
N PRO A 50 10.92 1.51 18.35
CA PRO A 50 10.92 0.29 17.54
C PRO A 50 10.02 -0.80 18.10
N VAL A 51 9.86 -0.88 19.43
CA VAL A 51 8.97 -1.85 20.10
C VAL A 51 7.51 -1.57 19.74
N LYS A 52 7.09 -0.30 19.82
CA LYS A 52 5.73 0.11 19.45
C LYS A 52 5.48 -0.05 17.96
N LEU A 53 6.47 0.23 17.12
CA LEU A 53 6.36 0.06 15.67
C LEU A 53 6.17 -1.41 15.31
N LEU A 54 6.90 -2.32 15.97
CA LEU A 54 6.74 -3.76 15.78
C LEU A 54 5.33 -4.24 16.16
N GLU A 55 4.78 -3.74 17.26
CA GLU A 55 3.41 -4.06 17.67
C GLU A 55 2.38 -3.59 16.63
N ILE A 56 2.50 -2.35 16.15
CA ILE A 56 1.64 -1.82 15.08
C ILE A 56 1.77 -2.65 13.80
N ALA A 57 3.00 -3.02 13.41
CA ALA A 57 3.25 -3.83 12.22
C ALA A 57 2.60 -5.21 12.33
N LYS A 58 2.66 -5.85 13.51
CA LYS A 58 1.98 -7.13 13.77
C LYS A 58 0.46 -7.00 13.59
N VAL A 59 -0.14 -5.95 14.14
CA VAL A 59 -1.59 -5.69 14.00
C VAL A 59 -1.97 -5.48 12.54
N ILE A 60 -1.21 -4.66 11.80
CA ILE A 60 -1.46 -4.41 10.37
C ILE A 60 -1.35 -5.71 9.57
N LYS A 61 -0.30 -6.51 9.81
CA LYS A 61 -0.09 -7.79 9.12
C LYS A 61 -1.23 -8.77 9.38
N SER A 62 -1.73 -8.83 10.62
CA SER A 62 -2.90 -9.66 10.95
C SER A 62 -4.12 -9.23 10.14
N ARG A 63 -4.49 -7.94 10.22
CA ARG A 63 -5.68 -7.41 9.53
C ARG A 63 -5.61 -7.59 8.02
N TYR A 64 -4.44 -7.41 7.43
CA TYR A 64 -4.25 -7.64 6.00
C TYR A 64 -4.49 -9.10 5.63
N ARG A 65 -3.96 -10.05 6.42
CA ARG A 65 -4.19 -11.48 6.18
C ARG A 65 -5.66 -11.84 6.29
N ASP A 66 -6.35 -11.31 7.29
CA ASP A 66 -7.78 -11.57 7.49
C ASP A 66 -8.59 -11.02 6.30
N LEU A 67 -8.32 -9.79 5.87
CA LEU A 67 -9.00 -9.17 4.73
C LEU A 67 -8.70 -9.88 3.39
N SER A 68 -7.46 -10.31 3.18
CA SER A 68 -7.09 -11.09 2.00
C SER A 68 -7.83 -12.42 1.96
N ALA A 69 -7.91 -13.13 3.09
CA ALA A 69 -8.62 -14.39 3.18
C ALA A 69 -10.14 -14.21 2.94
N GLU A 70 -10.74 -13.14 3.46
CA GLU A 70 -12.14 -12.81 3.18
C GLU A 70 -12.37 -12.49 1.70
N ALA A 71 -11.48 -11.72 1.07
CA ALA A 71 -11.56 -11.40 -0.36
C ALA A 71 -11.44 -12.67 -1.23
N ASP A 72 -10.53 -13.58 -0.88
CA ASP A 72 -10.35 -14.86 -1.58
C ASP A 72 -11.60 -15.74 -1.44
N GLN A 73 -12.22 -15.77 -0.24
CA GLN A 73 -13.46 -16.48 -0.02
C GLN A 73 -14.62 -15.91 -0.84
N ILE A 74 -14.79 -14.58 -0.85
CA ILE A 74 -15.83 -13.92 -1.66
C ILE A 74 -15.61 -14.22 -3.14
N ALA A 75 -14.37 -14.16 -3.63
CA ALA A 75 -14.06 -14.49 -5.02
C ALA A 75 -14.42 -15.95 -5.36
N ALA A 76 -14.14 -16.89 -4.45
CA ALA A 76 -14.51 -18.29 -4.62
C ALA A 76 -16.03 -18.49 -4.64
N GLU A 77 -16.77 -17.87 -3.72
CA GLU A 77 -18.24 -17.92 -3.66
C GLU A 77 -18.90 -17.27 -4.88
N GLN A 78 -18.37 -16.13 -5.35
CA GLN A 78 -18.84 -15.48 -6.57
C GLN A 78 -18.63 -16.38 -7.79
N ARG A 79 -17.47 -17.04 -7.88
CA ARG A 79 -17.19 -18.00 -8.94
C ARG A 79 -18.16 -19.18 -8.89
N GLU A 80 -18.34 -19.80 -7.73
CA GLU A 80 -19.27 -20.92 -7.55
C GLU A 80 -20.71 -20.53 -7.90
N SER A 81 -21.16 -19.36 -7.45
CA SER A 81 -22.48 -18.82 -7.78
C SER A 81 -22.65 -18.60 -9.29
N MET A 82 -21.65 -18.03 -9.95
CA MET A 82 -21.68 -17.81 -11.40
C MET A 82 -21.67 -19.13 -12.17
N ASP A 83 -20.86 -20.10 -11.75
CA ASP A 83 -20.81 -21.44 -12.35
C ASP A 83 -22.14 -22.18 -12.16
N PHE A 84 -22.78 -22.03 -10.99
CA PHE A 84 -24.12 -22.54 -10.75
C PHE A 84 -25.14 -21.90 -11.70
N ILE A 85 -25.19 -20.57 -11.81
CA ILE A 85 -26.10 -19.85 -12.72
C ILE A 85 -25.91 -20.33 -14.17
N ARG A 86 -24.66 -20.46 -14.63
CA ARG A 86 -24.33 -20.98 -15.97
C ARG A 86 -24.86 -22.37 -16.18
N SER A 87 -24.66 -23.27 -15.21
CA SER A 87 -25.11 -24.66 -15.30
C SER A 87 -26.65 -24.75 -15.36
N GLN A 88 -27.35 -23.93 -14.58
CA GLN A 88 -28.81 -23.88 -14.56
C GLN A 88 -29.34 -23.32 -15.87
N LEU A 89 -28.79 -22.19 -16.35
CA LEU A 89 -29.17 -21.61 -17.63
C LEU A 89 -28.96 -22.59 -18.79
N ALA A 90 -27.81 -23.27 -18.84
CA ALA A 90 -27.54 -24.29 -19.85
C ALA A 90 -28.56 -25.43 -19.79
N THR A 91 -28.91 -25.90 -18.59
CA THR A 91 -29.90 -26.95 -18.40
C THR A 91 -31.30 -26.50 -18.85
N THR A 92 -31.73 -25.29 -18.46
CA THR A 92 -33.02 -24.72 -18.89
C THR A 92 -33.10 -24.60 -20.41
N LEU A 93 -32.05 -24.10 -21.06
CA LEU A 93 -31.99 -24.00 -22.52
C LEU A 93 -32.08 -25.37 -23.20
N GLN A 94 -31.40 -26.38 -22.66
CA GLN A 94 -31.51 -27.77 -23.17
C GLN A 94 -32.93 -28.34 -23.03
N VAL A 95 -33.57 -28.12 -21.87
CA VAL A 95 -34.95 -28.60 -21.62
C VAL A 95 -35.94 -27.89 -22.55
N LEU A 96 -35.81 -26.58 -22.72
CA LEU A 96 -36.66 -25.79 -23.61
C LEU A 96 -36.53 -26.28 -25.05
N HIS A 97 -35.30 -26.52 -25.53
CA HIS A 97 -35.05 -27.06 -26.87
C HIS A 97 -35.73 -28.43 -27.07
N LYS A 98 -35.60 -29.35 -26.11
CA LYS A 98 -36.26 -30.67 -26.17
C LYS A 98 -37.78 -30.56 -26.19
N LEU A 99 -38.35 -29.65 -25.40
CA LEU A 99 -39.80 -29.43 -25.37
C LEU A 99 -40.31 -28.84 -26.69
N GLN A 100 -39.53 -27.95 -27.31
CA GLN A 100 -39.83 -27.39 -28.62
C GLN A 100 -39.81 -28.48 -29.71
N GLU A 101 -38.85 -29.41 -29.67
CA GLU A 101 -38.81 -30.55 -30.61
C GLU A 101 -40.02 -31.48 -30.47
N GLN A 102 -40.54 -31.65 -29.25
CA GLN A 102 -41.66 -32.55 -28.95
C GLN A 102 -43.04 -31.92 -29.14
N SER A 103 -43.12 -30.60 -29.33
CA SER A 103 -44.38 -29.87 -29.48
C SER A 103 -44.47 -29.22 -30.86
N ASP A 104 -45.65 -29.22 -31.49
CA ASP A 104 -45.88 -28.51 -32.77
C ASP A 104 -45.89 -26.96 -32.62
N LEU A 105 -45.31 -26.43 -31.54
CA LEU A 105 -45.27 -25.01 -31.21
C LEU A 105 -43.95 -24.38 -31.69
N LYS A 106 -44.02 -23.56 -32.75
CA LYS A 106 -42.88 -22.74 -33.21
C LYS A 106 -42.77 -21.46 -32.38
N PHE A 107 -41.74 -21.35 -31.54
CA PHE A 107 -41.33 -20.07 -30.96
C PHE A 107 -40.47 -19.28 -31.95
N PRO A 108 -40.53 -17.94 -31.92
CA PRO A 108 -39.56 -17.10 -32.61
C PRO A 108 -38.14 -17.43 -32.12
N PRO A 109 -37.13 -17.43 -33.00
CA PRO A 109 -35.74 -17.54 -32.57
C PRO A 109 -35.40 -16.38 -31.64
N LEU A 110 -34.58 -16.65 -30.61
CA LEU A 110 -34.06 -15.63 -29.70
C LEU A 110 -33.44 -14.48 -30.50
N THR A 111 -33.68 -13.24 -30.09
CA THR A 111 -33.09 -12.08 -30.77
C THR A 111 -31.58 -12.07 -30.61
N GLU A 112 -30.90 -11.34 -31.49
CA GLU A 112 -29.43 -11.24 -31.47
C GLU A 112 -28.92 -10.71 -30.12
N GLU A 113 -29.65 -9.80 -29.49
CA GLU A 113 -29.32 -9.28 -28.15
C GLU A 113 -29.41 -10.35 -27.07
N GLU A 114 -30.44 -11.21 -27.12
CA GLU A 114 -30.64 -12.29 -26.14
C GLU A 114 -29.60 -13.40 -26.30
N GLN A 115 -29.24 -13.75 -27.55
CA GLN A 115 -28.17 -14.71 -27.82
C GLN A 115 -26.81 -14.19 -27.36
N ALA A 116 -26.53 -12.90 -27.57
CA ALA A 116 -25.32 -12.26 -27.09
C ALA A 116 -25.25 -12.24 -25.56
N ALA A 117 -26.36 -11.96 -24.88
CA ALA A 117 -26.44 -11.97 -23.42
C ALA A 117 -26.16 -13.38 -22.85
N ILE A 118 -26.75 -14.43 -23.45
CA ILE A 118 -26.51 -15.82 -23.06
C ILE A 118 -25.04 -16.21 -23.27
N GLN A 119 -24.46 -15.84 -24.42
CA GLN A 119 -23.05 -16.11 -24.69
C GLN A 119 -22.12 -15.39 -23.70
N ASN A 120 -22.43 -14.15 -23.31
CA ASN A 120 -21.65 -13.42 -22.32
C ASN A 120 -21.71 -14.11 -20.94
N ILE A 121 -22.91 -14.55 -20.51
CA ILE A 121 -23.07 -15.25 -19.23
C ILE A 121 -22.32 -16.59 -19.23
N LEU A 122 -22.35 -17.33 -20.34
CA LEU A 122 -21.67 -18.62 -20.50
C LEU A 122 -20.15 -18.51 -20.69
N LYS A 123 -19.65 -17.45 -21.34
CA LYS A 123 -18.23 -17.26 -21.68
C LYS A 123 -17.42 -16.47 -20.65
N PHE A 124 -18.04 -15.85 -19.65
CA PHE A 124 -17.31 -14.98 -18.72
C PHE A 124 -16.36 -15.78 -17.80
N GLU A 125 -15.13 -16.04 -18.24
CA GLU A 125 -14.08 -16.48 -17.32
C GLU A 125 -13.64 -15.27 -16.49
N VAL A 126 -13.78 -15.38 -15.17
CA VAL A 126 -13.25 -14.37 -14.24
C VAL A 126 -11.74 -14.33 -14.44
N SER A 127 -11.23 -13.26 -15.06
CA SER A 127 -9.79 -13.00 -15.13
C SER A 127 -9.27 -12.69 -13.73
N VAL A 128 -8.79 -13.72 -13.04
CA VAL A 128 -7.92 -13.58 -11.88
C VAL A 128 -6.51 -13.39 -12.40
N ASP A 129 -6.06 -12.14 -12.49
CA ASP A 129 -4.62 -11.85 -12.47
C ASP A 129 -4.14 -12.04 -11.03
N ALA A 130 -3.62 -13.23 -10.75
CA ALA A 130 -2.86 -13.54 -9.55
C ALA A 130 -1.72 -14.47 -9.94
N GLY A 131 -0.62 -13.86 -10.41
CA GLY A 131 0.65 -14.57 -10.52
C GLY A 131 1.13 -15.04 -9.15
N PRO A 132 1.65 -16.28 -9.02
CA PRO A 132 2.49 -16.67 -7.91
C PRO A 132 3.94 -16.26 -8.23
N SER A 133 4.47 -15.26 -7.52
CA SER A 133 5.92 -15.04 -7.46
C SER A 133 6.44 -15.56 -6.13
N GLU A 134 6.92 -16.79 -6.17
CA GLU A 134 7.84 -17.34 -5.18
C GLU A 134 9.26 -16.83 -5.45
N SER A 135 10.00 -16.70 -4.36
CA SER A 135 11.37 -16.23 -4.19
C SER A 135 12.44 -17.00 -4.95
N SER A 136 13.45 -16.28 -5.47
CA SER A 136 14.87 -16.67 -5.33
C SER A 136 15.82 -15.55 -5.78
N GLU A 137 16.83 -15.31 -4.96
CA GLU A 137 18.04 -14.51 -5.19
C GLU A 137 18.92 -15.19 -6.26
N ASP A 138 19.58 -14.45 -7.17
CA ASP A 138 21.06 -14.33 -7.27
C ASP A 138 21.56 -13.61 -8.54
N ALA A 139 22.75 -12.99 -8.39
CA ALA A 139 23.78 -12.65 -9.38
C ALA A 139 23.64 -11.52 -10.43
N CYS A 140 24.55 -10.55 -10.27
CA CYS A 140 25.04 -9.58 -11.26
C CYS A 140 25.64 -10.22 -12.53
N ALA A 141 25.35 -9.67 -13.71
CA ALA A 141 26.36 -9.37 -14.74
C ALA A 141 25.80 -8.40 -15.80
N GLU A 142 26.64 -7.44 -16.16
CA GLU A 142 26.44 -6.26 -17.00
C GLU A 142 26.54 -6.55 -18.51
N SER A 143 25.70 -5.90 -19.33
CA SER A 143 26.03 -5.57 -20.74
C SER A 143 25.16 -4.42 -21.30
N THR A 144 25.62 -3.18 -21.10
CA THR A 144 25.76 -2.04 -22.07
C THR A 144 25.17 -2.27 -23.47
N LYS A 145 24.32 -1.45 -24.14
CA LYS A 145 23.91 -0.02 -24.17
C LYS A 145 22.73 0.12 -25.20
N PRO A 146 22.15 1.31 -25.56
CA PRO A 146 21.79 2.55 -24.84
C PRO A 146 20.33 3.06 -25.15
N ILE A 147 19.89 4.16 -24.49
CA ILE A 147 18.75 5.09 -24.85
C ILE A 147 17.36 4.61 -24.36
N ALA A 148 16.48 5.35 -23.66
CA ALA A 148 16.24 6.78 -23.46
C ALA A 148 15.68 7.09 -22.04
N ALA A 149 15.74 8.38 -21.71
CA ALA A 149 15.23 9.13 -20.56
C ALA A 149 14.22 8.47 -19.60
N ASP A 150 14.60 8.55 -18.32
CA ASP A 150 13.80 8.53 -17.10
C ASP A 150 12.59 9.50 -17.18
N GLU A 151 11.42 8.99 -17.57
CA GLU A 151 10.16 9.70 -17.39
C GLU A 151 9.55 9.33 -16.04
N GLY A 152 9.96 10.08 -14.99
CA GLY A 152 9.19 10.17 -13.77
C GLY A 152 7.76 10.71 -14.05
N PRO A 153 6.81 10.51 -13.12
CA PRO A 153 5.38 10.66 -13.37
C PRO A 153 5.06 11.95 -14.11
N GLU A 154 4.28 11.82 -15.18
CA GLU A 154 3.78 12.94 -15.96
C GLU A 154 2.66 13.63 -15.15
N PHE A 155 2.63 14.97 -15.19
CA PHE A 155 1.60 15.71 -14.46
C PHE A 155 0.28 15.60 -15.20
N GLU A 156 -0.67 14.86 -14.64
CA GLU A 156 -2.03 14.80 -15.16
C GLU A 156 -2.93 15.86 -14.49
N PRO A 157 -3.43 16.88 -15.22
CA PRO A 157 -4.34 17.85 -14.64
C PRO A 157 -5.70 17.23 -14.31
N ILE A 158 -6.37 17.74 -13.28
CA ILE A 158 -7.69 17.26 -12.88
C ILE A 158 -8.69 17.64 -13.97
N SER A 159 -9.32 16.63 -14.56
CA SER A 159 -10.36 16.81 -15.57
C SER A 159 -11.64 17.39 -14.97
N GLY A 160 -12.41 18.12 -15.77
CA GLY A 160 -13.70 18.67 -15.34
C GLY A 160 -14.70 17.60 -14.89
N LYS A 161 -14.58 16.37 -15.41
CA LYS A 161 -15.39 15.22 -14.97
C LYS A 161 -15.04 14.80 -13.54
N MET A 162 -13.75 14.63 -13.24
CA MET A 162 -13.26 14.34 -11.88
C MET A 162 -13.61 15.47 -10.92
N PHE A 163 -13.40 16.73 -11.30
CA PHE A 163 -13.77 17.85 -10.43
C PHE A 163 -15.27 17.89 -10.08
N LYS A 164 -16.15 17.46 -10.99
CA LYS A 164 -17.59 17.41 -10.76
C LYS A 164 -18.04 16.19 -9.94
N SER A 165 -17.22 15.14 -9.81
CA SER A 165 -17.55 14.00 -8.94
C SER A 165 -17.49 14.37 -7.45
N VAL A 166 -16.70 15.39 -7.07
CA VAL A 166 -16.67 15.90 -5.70
C VAL A 166 -17.96 16.68 -5.39
N PRO A 167 -18.65 16.44 -4.26
CA PRO A 167 -19.81 17.21 -3.86
C PRO A 167 -19.52 18.72 -3.72
N GLN A 168 -20.51 19.57 -4.03
CA GLN A 168 -20.34 21.03 -3.96
C GLN A 168 -20.04 21.52 -2.54
N ASP A 169 -20.55 20.85 -1.51
CA ASP A 169 -20.30 21.15 -0.10
C ASP A 169 -18.81 21.03 0.29
N VAL A 170 -18.06 20.20 -0.45
CA VAL A 170 -16.62 20.03 -0.26
C VAL A 170 -15.82 21.01 -1.13
N ARG A 171 -16.29 21.27 -2.35
CA ARG A 171 -15.67 22.23 -3.28
C ARG A 171 -15.83 23.68 -2.85
N LEU A 172 -16.92 24.00 -2.16
CA LEU A 172 -17.29 25.34 -1.70
C LEU A 172 -17.17 26.37 -2.85
N THR A 173 -16.16 27.25 -2.79
CA THR A 173 -15.93 28.34 -3.74
C THR A 173 -14.77 28.09 -4.70
N VAL A 174 -14.19 26.88 -4.71
CA VAL A 174 -13.00 26.55 -5.49
C VAL A 174 -13.34 26.48 -6.98
N LYS A 175 -12.58 27.20 -7.81
CA LYS A 175 -12.66 27.09 -9.27
C LYS A 175 -11.65 26.05 -9.77
N LEU A 176 -12.05 25.27 -10.78
CA LEU A 176 -11.19 24.28 -11.44
C LEU A 176 -9.81 24.82 -11.89
N PRO A 177 -9.70 25.98 -12.57
CA PRO A 177 -8.38 26.52 -12.94
C PRO A 177 -7.51 26.82 -11.72
N ASP A 178 -8.09 27.43 -10.68
CA ASP A 178 -7.37 27.75 -9.43
C ASP A 178 -6.93 26.50 -8.66
N LEU A 179 -7.67 25.39 -8.79
CA LEU A 179 -7.33 24.10 -8.22
C LEU A 179 -6.19 23.42 -8.98
N ASN A 180 -6.25 23.41 -10.31
CA ASN A 180 -5.20 22.82 -11.15
C ASN A 180 -3.88 23.59 -11.06
N THR A 181 -3.92 24.92 -10.94
CA THR A 181 -2.72 25.72 -10.65
C THR A 181 -2.11 25.34 -9.30
N PHE A 182 -2.94 25.19 -8.27
CA PHE A 182 -2.48 24.77 -6.94
C PHE A 182 -1.88 23.35 -6.95
N TYR A 183 -2.53 22.41 -7.64
CA TYR A 183 -2.05 21.04 -7.78
C TYR A 183 -0.71 20.98 -8.53
N ARG A 184 -0.57 21.73 -9.62
CA ARG A 184 0.70 21.84 -10.37
C ARG A 184 1.83 22.38 -9.49
N GLN A 185 1.56 23.41 -8.68
CA GLN A 185 2.55 23.97 -7.76
C GLN A 185 3.01 22.96 -6.71
N LEU A 186 2.10 22.13 -6.19
CA LEU A 186 2.44 21.02 -5.30
C LEU A 186 3.30 20.00 -6.05
N PHE A 187 2.84 19.54 -7.22
CA PHE A 187 3.53 18.56 -8.04
C PHE A 187 4.97 18.98 -8.37
N ASP A 188 5.15 20.21 -8.85
CA ASP A 188 6.46 20.78 -9.15
C ASP A 188 7.36 20.84 -7.91
N HIS A 189 6.81 21.16 -6.75
CA HIS A 189 7.57 21.20 -5.50
C HIS A 189 8.09 19.81 -5.09
N PHE A 190 7.26 18.77 -5.23
CA PHE A 190 7.67 17.40 -4.91
C PHE A 190 8.63 16.84 -5.97
N LYS A 191 8.44 17.16 -7.25
CA LYS A 191 9.34 16.74 -8.34
C LYS A 191 10.71 17.41 -8.26
N LYS A 192 10.77 18.71 -7.93
CA LYS A 192 12.04 19.47 -7.85
C LYS A 192 12.86 19.15 -6.61
N ASN A 193 12.22 18.88 -5.46
CA ASN A 193 12.96 18.70 -4.22
C ASN A 193 13.48 17.27 -4.00
N LYS A 194 13.14 16.28 -4.83
CA LYS A 194 13.42 14.83 -4.64
C LYS A 194 12.96 14.24 -3.29
N ASP A 195 12.47 15.08 -2.38
CA ASP A 195 12.05 14.76 -1.03
C ASP A 195 10.53 14.69 -0.95
N CYS A 196 9.99 13.49 -0.68
CA CYS A 196 8.59 13.23 -0.37
C CYS A 196 8.18 13.71 1.04
N THR A 197 8.79 14.79 1.52
CA THR A 197 8.53 15.31 2.86
C THR A 197 7.14 15.94 2.93
N PRO A 198 6.29 15.56 3.91
CA PRO A 198 4.95 16.12 4.03
C PRO A 198 4.99 17.66 4.14
N LEU A 199 4.17 18.34 3.36
CA LEU A 199 4.15 19.79 3.29
C LEU A 199 3.11 20.36 4.26
N SER A 200 3.54 21.22 5.18
CA SER A 200 2.64 21.93 6.09
C SER A 200 1.99 23.15 5.41
N VAL A 201 0.78 23.50 5.83
CA VAL A 201 0.06 24.72 5.39
C VAL A 201 0.90 25.98 5.59
N LEU A 202 1.65 26.06 6.68
CA LEU A 202 2.55 27.19 6.94
C LEU A 202 3.68 27.28 5.91
N LYS A 203 4.22 26.14 5.49
CA LYS A 203 5.28 26.09 4.47
C LYS A 203 4.72 26.40 3.09
N MET A 204 3.51 25.94 2.77
CA MET A 204 2.82 26.27 1.52
C MET A 204 2.56 27.77 1.37
N ASN A 205 2.10 28.44 2.43
CA ASN A 205 1.90 29.90 2.41
C ASN A 205 3.23 30.66 2.24
N LYS A 206 4.33 30.19 2.86
CA LYS A 206 5.67 30.76 2.65
C LYS A 206 6.18 30.58 1.20
N LEU A 207 5.75 29.51 0.52
CA LEU A 207 6.03 29.25 -0.89
C LEU A 207 5.08 30.00 -1.84
N ASN A 208 4.33 30.99 -1.33
CA ASN A 208 3.39 31.82 -2.08
C ASN A 208 2.27 31.01 -2.78
N MET A 209 1.93 29.84 -2.23
CA MET A 209 0.80 29.04 -2.72
C MET A 209 -0.49 29.58 -2.12
N LYS A 210 -1.53 29.74 -2.96
CA LYS A 210 -2.88 30.15 -2.50
C LYS A 210 -3.61 28.97 -1.88
N VAL A 211 -3.28 28.64 -0.63
CA VAL A 211 -3.86 27.53 0.11
C VAL A 211 -5.24 27.90 0.64
N THR A 212 -6.21 27.03 0.41
CA THR A 212 -7.53 27.10 1.03
C THR A 212 -7.91 25.70 1.46
N GLU A 213 -8.56 25.57 2.62
CA GLU A 213 -8.98 24.28 3.15
C GLU A 213 -9.86 23.51 2.16
N ALA A 214 -10.73 24.22 1.43
CA ALA A 214 -11.55 23.68 0.35
C ALA A 214 -10.71 23.04 -0.77
N LYS A 215 -9.58 23.66 -1.17
CA LYS A 215 -8.69 23.10 -2.20
C LYS A 215 -8.06 21.80 -1.73
N ILE A 216 -7.57 21.78 -0.48
CA ILE A 216 -6.97 20.57 0.12
C ILE A 216 -8.02 19.46 0.25
N LYS A 217 -9.22 19.77 0.76
CA LYS A 217 -10.30 18.78 0.88
C LYS A 217 -10.75 18.23 -0.47
N THR A 218 -10.85 19.09 -1.49
CA THR A 218 -11.21 18.68 -2.85
C THR A 218 -10.16 17.73 -3.43
N LEU A 219 -8.87 18.07 -3.34
CA LEU A 219 -7.79 17.19 -3.81
C LEU A 219 -7.72 15.88 -3.03
N LYS A 220 -7.97 15.91 -1.71
CA LYS A 220 -8.03 14.70 -0.89
C LYS A 220 -9.20 13.79 -1.29
N THR A 221 -10.35 14.36 -1.59
CA THR A 221 -11.55 13.60 -2.00
C THR A 221 -11.35 12.95 -3.37
N LEU A 222 -10.51 13.55 -4.22
CA LEU A 222 -10.07 12.98 -5.49
C LEU A 222 -8.89 12.01 -5.34
N GLU A 223 -8.46 11.74 -4.11
CA GLU A 223 -7.34 10.86 -3.77
C GLU A 223 -5.99 11.24 -4.39
N VAL A 224 -5.88 12.45 -4.95
CA VAL A 224 -4.65 13.01 -5.54
C VAL A 224 -3.62 13.37 -4.46
N ILE A 225 -4.09 13.65 -3.24
CA ILE A 225 -3.24 13.96 -2.09
C ILE A 225 -3.68 13.20 -0.83
N GLN A 226 -2.72 12.89 0.03
CA GLN A 226 -2.91 12.32 1.36
C GLN A 226 -2.65 13.36 2.46
N LEU A 227 -3.37 13.23 3.57
CA LEU A 227 -3.16 14.05 4.78
C LEU A 227 -2.66 13.19 5.94
N ASP A 228 -1.55 13.60 6.55
CA ASP A 228 -1.06 12.99 7.79
C ASP A 228 -1.99 13.29 8.98
N LYS A 229 -1.84 12.54 10.08
CA LYS A 229 -2.50 12.81 11.38
C LYS A 229 -2.28 14.23 11.93
N LYS A 230 -1.29 14.96 11.39
CA LYS A 230 -0.95 16.35 11.72
C LYS A 230 -1.45 17.38 10.69
N GLY A 231 -2.18 16.95 9.66
CA GLY A 231 -2.72 17.81 8.59
C GLY A 231 -1.69 18.22 7.53
N HIS A 232 -0.58 17.50 7.40
CA HIS A 232 0.41 17.76 6.34
C HIS A 232 0.03 17.07 5.04
N VAL A 233 0.29 17.73 3.91
CA VAL A 233 -0.06 17.29 2.56
C VAL A 233 1.07 16.46 1.96
N ARG A 234 0.74 15.29 1.40
CA ARG A 234 1.60 14.47 0.54
C ARG A 234 0.88 14.19 -0.77
N LEU A 235 1.63 14.06 -1.86
CA LEU A 235 1.06 13.55 -3.11
C LEU A 235 0.81 12.05 -2.98
N SER A 236 -0.33 11.60 -3.48
CA SER A 236 -0.55 10.19 -3.77
C SER A 236 0.17 9.89 -5.09
N LEU A 237 1.39 9.37 -4.99
CA LEU A 237 2.12 8.80 -6.12
C LEU A 237 1.94 7.29 -6.11
#